data_AF-A0A357AGG2-F1
#
_entry.id   AF-A0A357AGG2-F1
#
_cell.length_a   1.000
_cell.length_b   1.000
_cell.length_c   1.000
_cell.angle_alpha   90.00
_cell.angle_beta   90.00
_cell.angle_gamma   90.00
#
_symmetry.space_group_name_H-M   'P 1'
#
loop_
_entity.id
_entity.type
_entity.pdbx_description
1 polymer ?
#
loop_
_entity_poly.entity_id
_entity_poly.type
_entity_poly.pdbx_seq_one_letter_code
_entity_poly.pdbx_strand_id
1 'polypeptide(L)'
;AMMLADGNLRVVHVSTHVSLREACDRVKKERVYEVIHIADDACKSIGIEKPRIAVAGLNPHCGENGLFGTEEIEEITPAIKAAKSEGLHVEGPIPPDT
;
A
#
# COMPACT_ATOMS: atom_id res chain seq x y z
N ALA A 1 -9.82 -1.89 -6.65
CA ALA A 1 -8.44 -1.45 -6.96
C ALA A 1 -8.04 -2.00 -8.35
N MET A 2 -6.93 -1.56 -8.93
CA MET A 2 -6.37 -2.12 -10.17
C MET A 2 -5.03 -2.80 -9.86
N MET A 3 -4.83 -4.04 -10.32
CA MET A 3 -3.57 -4.76 -10.27
C MET A 3 -2.95 -4.85 -11.67
N LEU A 4 -1.67 -4.51 -11.79
CA LEU A 4 -0.84 -4.83 -12.94
C LEU A 4 0.07 -5.99 -12.56
N ALA A 5 0.23 -6.97 -13.45
CA ALA A 5 1.04 -8.15 -13.19
C ALA A 5 1.89 -8.50 -14.42
N ASP A 6 3.18 -8.71 -14.20
CA ASP A 6 4.13 -9.20 -15.21
C ASP A 6 5.19 -10.09 -14.56
N GLY A 7 5.26 -11.35 -15.02
CA GLY A 7 6.11 -12.38 -14.42
C GLY A 7 5.96 -12.48 -12.90
N ASN A 8 7.03 -12.12 -12.18
CA ASN A 8 7.08 -12.16 -10.72
C ASN A 8 6.66 -10.85 -10.04
N LEU A 9 6.37 -9.79 -10.81
CA LEU A 9 5.99 -8.48 -10.29
C LEU A 9 4.47 -8.30 -10.33
N ARG A 10 3.91 -7.80 -9.22
CA ARG A 10 2.50 -7.44 -9.10
C ARG A 10 2.41 -6.11 -8.36
N VAL A 11 1.67 -5.15 -8.91
CA VAL A 11 1.48 -3.82 -8.32
C VAL A 11 0.00 -3.51 -8.24
N VAL A 12 -0.49 -3.22 -7.03
CA VAL A 12 -1.88 -2.81 -6.78
C VAL A 12 -1.90 -1.34 -6.41
N HIS A 13 -2.78 -0.57 -7.03
CA HIS A 13 -2.78 0.88 -6.91
C HIS A 13 -3.85 1.39 -5.93
N VAL A 14 -3.44 2.26 -4.99
CA VAL A 14 -4.33 2.93 -4.03
C VAL A 14 -5.33 3.83 -4.76
N SER A 15 -4.84 4.62 -5.70
CA SER A 15 -5.60 5.46 -6.64
C SER A 15 -5.21 5.13 -8.08
N THR A 16 -6.02 5.52 -9.08
CA THR A 16 -5.72 5.25 -10.50
C THR A 16 -5.81 6.53 -11.33
N HIS A 17 -6.77 6.67 -12.23
CA HIS A 17 -6.87 7.77 -13.17
C HIS A 17 -7.43 9.04 -12.50
N VAL A 18 -6.60 9.72 -11.73
CA VAL A 18 -6.89 11.00 -11.07
C VAL A 18 -5.70 11.95 -11.18
N SER A 19 -5.92 13.24 -10.90
CA SER A 19 -4.81 14.19 -10.82
C SER A 19 -3.83 13.80 -9.71
N LEU A 20 -2.57 14.21 -9.81
CA LEU A 20 -1.57 13.91 -8.78
C LEU A 20 -1.98 14.45 -7.39
N ARG A 21 -2.55 15.66 -7.33
CA ARG A 21 -3.08 16.23 -6.08
C ARG A 21 -4.13 15.33 -5.45
N GLU A 22 -5.13 14.94 -6.25
CA GLU A 22 -6.18 14.02 -5.81
C GLU A 22 -5.63 12.65 -5.44
N ALA A 23 -4.56 12.18 -6.10
CA ALA A 23 -3.91 10.93 -5.74
C ALA A 23 -3.30 11.00 -4.33
N CYS A 24 -2.65 12.10 -3.97
CA CYS A 24 -2.16 12.37 -2.62
C CYS A 24 -3.32 12.43 -1.61
N ASP A 25 -4.38 13.17 -1.91
CA ASP A 25 -5.53 13.34 -1.01
C ASP A 25 -6.28 12.01 -0.73
N ARG A 26 -6.20 11.06 -1.67
CA ARG A 26 -6.79 9.71 -1.55
C ARG A 26 -5.98 8.73 -0.71
N VAL A 27 -4.76 9.08 -0.29
CA VAL A 27 -3.98 8.24 0.62
C VAL A 27 -4.56 8.38 2.02
N LYS A 28 -5.63 7.61 2.25
CA LYS A 28 -6.36 7.53 3.51
C LYS A 28 -6.25 6.13 4.09
N LYS A 29 -6.19 6.03 5.41
CA LYS A 29 -6.04 4.79 6.16
C LYS A 29 -7.00 3.70 5.67
N GLU A 30 -8.29 4.00 5.60
CA GLU A 30 -9.33 3.05 5.20
C GLU A 30 -9.09 2.56 3.77
N ARG A 31 -8.66 3.46 2.89
CA ARG A 31 -8.39 3.14 1.50
C ARG A 31 -7.15 2.26 1.34
N VAL A 32 -6.06 2.60 2.03
CA VAL A 32 -4.82 1.79 2.02
C VAL A 32 -5.11 0.41 2.60
N TYR A 33 -5.85 0.34 3.71
CA TYR A 33 -6.28 -0.91 4.34
C TYR A 33 -7.11 -1.79 3.39
N GLU A 34 -8.12 -1.22 2.73
CA GLU A 34 -8.94 -1.92 1.72
C GLU A 34 -8.06 -2.47 0.58
N VAL A 35 -7.10 -1.69 0.11
CA VAL A 35 -6.23 -2.07 -1.01
C VAL A 35 -5.24 -3.17 -0.62
N ILE A 36 -4.75 -3.19 0.63
CA ILE A 36 -3.97 -4.31 1.15
C ILE A 36 -4.79 -5.61 1.10
N HIS A 37 -6.06 -5.58 1.50
CA HIS A 37 -6.95 -6.75 1.44
C HIS A 37 -7.19 -7.21 0.01
N ILE A 38 -7.50 -6.26 -0.89
CA ILE A 38 -7.68 -6.58 -2.31
C ILE A 38 -6.42 -7.22 -2.89
N ALA A 39 -5.22 -6.76 -2.50
CA ALA A 39 -3.97 -7.33 -2.96
C ALA A 39 -3.76 -8.77 -2.45
N ASP A 40 -4.08 -9.03 -1.18
CA ASP A 40 -4.02 -10.36 -0.57
C ASP A 40 -4.98 -11.35 -1.26
N ASP A 41 -6.25 -10.97 -1.38
CA ASP A 41 -7.29 -11.77 -2.01
C ASP A 41 -6.98 -12.05 -3.48
N ALA A 42 -6.54 -11.02 -4.22
CA ALA A 42 -6.15 -11.18 -5.62
C ALA A 42 -4.99 -12.17 -5.75
N CYS A 43 -3.96 -12.07 -4.93
CA CYS A 43 -2.84 -13.02 -4.95
C CYS A 43 -3.27 -14.45 -4.59
N LYS A 44 -4.13 -14.62 -3.59
CA LYS A 44 -4.68 -15.93 -3.21
C LYS A 44 -5.49 -16.54 -4.35
N SER A 45 -6.30 -15.74 -5.04
CA SER A 45 -7.14 -16.20 -6.17
C SER A 45 -6.33 -16.72 -7.37
N ILE A 46 -5.07 -16.31 -7.51
CA ILE A 46 -4.15 -16.76 -8.57
C ILE A 46 -3.14 -17.81 -8.06
N GLY A 47 -3.37 -18.40 -6.90
CA GLY A 47 -2.60 -19.52 -6.37
C GLY A 47 -1.41 -19.16 -5.46
N ILE A 48 -1.30 -17.90 -5.02
CA ILE A 48 -0.30 -17.50 -4.03
C ILE A 48 -0.93 -17.60 -2.64
N GLU A 49 -0.83 -18.75 -1.99
CA GLU A 49 -1.55 -19.04 -0.73
C GLU A 49 -1.16 -18.12 0.44
N LYS A 50 0.09 -17.67 0.47
CA LYS A 50 0.63 -16.78 1.51
C LYS A 50 1.28 -15.55 0.87
N PRO A 51 0.48 -14.60 0.35
CA PRO A 51 1.00 -13.39 -0.29
C PRO A 51 1.88 -12.61 0.68
N ARG A 52 2.96 -12.02 0.18
CA ARG A 52 3.78 -11.04 0.92
C ARG A 52 3.55 -9.70 0.25
N ILE A 53 3.06 -8.73 1.00
CA ILE A 53 2.63 -7.44 0.47
C ILE A 53 3.55 -6.35 0.99
N ALA A 54 4.29 -5.69 0.10
CA ALA A 54 5.00 -4.47 0.42
C ALA A 54 4.10 -3.27 0.11
N VAL A 55 4.03 -2.30 1.02
CA VAL A 55 3.30 -1.05 0.84
C VAL A 55 4.32 0.08 0.69
N ALA A 56 4.31 0.76 -0.45
CA ALA A 56 5.15 1.93 -0.69
C ALA A 56 4.66 3.13 0.14
N GLY A 57 5.58 4.01 0.54
CA GLY A 57 5.26 5.35 1.03
C GLY A 57 4.61 6.23 -0.06
N LEU A 58 3.98 7.33 0.36
CA LEU A 58 3.56 8.41 -0.53
C LEU A 58 4.72 9.37 -0.78
N ASN A 59 5.43 9.73 0.28
CA ASN A 59 6.50 10.72 0.28
C ASN A 59 7.87 10.05 0.01
N PRO A 60 8.85 10.81 -0.51
CA PRO A 60 10.23 10.35 -0.56
C PRO A 60 10.68 9.84 0.80
N HIS A 61 11.41 8.72 0.81
CA HIS A 61 11.90 8.08 2.04
C HIS A 61 10.81 7.86 3.11
N CYS A 62 9.56 7.60 2.70
CA CYS A 62 8.44 7.43 3.63
C CYS A 62 8.22 8.64 4.56
N GLY A 63 8.42 9.85 4.05
CA GLY A 63 8.15 11.09 4.79
C GLY A 63 9.31 11.53 5.70
N GLU A 64 10.41 10.77 5.79
CA GLU A 64 11.61 11.09 6.58
C GLU A 64 11.25 11.56 8.01
N ASN A 65 10.53 10.70 8.75
CA ASN A 65 10.03 10.97 10.11
C ASN A 65 9.14 12.23 10.21
N GLY A 66 8.41 12.57 9.14
CA GLY A 66 7.52 13.73 9.11
C GLY A 66 8.13 14.97 8.43
N LEU A 67 9.41 14.94 8.05
CA LEU A 67 10.06 16.07 7.39
C LEU A 67 9.56 16.33 5.98
N PHE A 68 9.14 15.29 5.25
CA PHE A 68 8.68 15.39 3.86
C PHE A 68 7.17 15.18 3.69
N GLY A 69 6.43 15.07 4.79
CA GLY A 69 4.99 14.79 4.82
C GLY A 69 4.64 13.85 5.97
N THR A 70 3.37 13.83 6.37
CA THR A 70 2.88 13.08 7.55
C THR A 70 1.97 11.91 7.18
N GLU A 71 1.67 11.71 5.91
CA GLU A 71 0.73 10.70 5.42
C GLU A 71 1.17 9.27 5.80
N GLU A 72 2.48 9.00 5.86
CA GLU A 72 2.98 7.72 6.37
C GLU A 72 2.61 7.48 7.83
N ILE A 73 2.70 8.51 8.66
CA ILE A 73 2.46 8.44 10.11
C ILE A 73 0.96 8.37 10.38
N GLU A 74 0.19 9.21 9.69
CA GLU A 74 -1.24 9.42 9.96
C GLU A 74 -2.14 8.41 9.25
N GLU A 75 -1.75 7.92 8.07
CA GLU A 75 -2.65 7.16 7.19
C GLU A 75 -2.09 5.76 6.86
N ILE A 76 -0.86 5.67 6.34
CA ILE A 76 -0.30 4.42 5.80
C ILE A 76 0.12 3.44 6.92
N THR A 77 0.90 3.90 7.90
CA THR A 77 1.36 3.05 9.01
C THR A 77 0.20 2.48 9.83
N PRO A 78 -0.85 3.25 10.17
CA PRO A 78 -2.03 2.71 10.83
C PRO A 78 -2.77 1.65 10.00
N ALA A 79 -2.87 1.81 8.68
CA ALA A 79 -3.49 0.81 7.79
C ALA A 79 -2.70 -0.50 7.77
N ILE A 80 -1.37 -0.42 7.66
CA ILE A 80 -0.47 -1.59 7.71
C ILE A 80 -0.58 -2.30 9.05
N LYS A 81 -0.59 -1.55 10.17
CA LYS A 81 -0.74 -2.13 11.51
C LYS A 81 -2.08 -2.87 11.68
N ALA A 82 -3.17 -2.30 11.17
CA ALA A 82 -4.48 -2.94 11.19
C ALA A 82 -4.45 -4.27 10.42
N ALA A 83 -3.99 -4.27 9.16
CA ALA A 83 -3.88 -5.49 8.37
C ALA A 83 -2.94 -6.54 9.02
N LYS A 84 -1.80 -6.12 9.60
CA LYS A 84 -0.92 -7.02 10.37
C LYS A 84 -1.63 -7.67 11.55
N SER A 85 -2.48 -6.93 12.26
CA SER A 85 -3.20 -7.44 13.43
C SER A 85 -4.21 -8.55 13.07
N GLU A 86 -4.61 -8.63 11.81
CA GLU A 86 -5.48 -9.67 11.26
C GLU A 86 -4.70 -10.86 10.69
N GLY A 87 -3.38 -10.83 10.77
CA GLY A 87 -2.50 -11.91 10.32
C GLY A 87 -2.07 -11.80 8.85
N LEU A 88 -2.36 -10.69 8.16
CA LEU A 88 -1.85 -10.47 6.81
C LEU A 88 -0.34 -10.24 6.84
N HIS A 89 0.37 -10.86 5.90
CA HIS A 89 1.81 -10.72 5.74
C HIS A 89 2.15 -9.44 4.95
N VAL A 90 1.98 -8.29 5.59
CA VAL A 90 2.23 -6.97 5.01
C VAL A 90 3.46 -6.30 5.64
N GLU A 91 4.25 -5.57 4.87
CA GLU A 91 5.43 -4.81 5.30
C GLU A 91 5.40 -3.38 4.74
N GLY A 92 5.98 -2.43 5.49
CA GLY A 92 6.08 -1.02 5.10
C GLY A 92 5.66 -0.02 6.18
N PRO A 93 5.55 1.28 5.82
CA PRO A 93 5.79 1.80 4.48
C PRO A 93 7.27 1.64 4.05
N ILE A 94 7.51 1.29 2.79
CA ILE A 94 8.86 1.13 2.20
C ILE A 94 9.13 2.32 1.26
N PRO A 95 10.34 2.90 1.24
CA PRO A 95 10.67 3.97 0.31
C PRO A 95 10.35 3.54 -1.12
N PRO A 96 9.61 4.35 -1.91
CA PRO A 96 9.15 3.93 -3.23
C PRO A 96 10.27 3.61 -4.24
N ASP A 97 11.50 4.01 -3.95
CA ASP A 97 12.68 3.91 -4.79
C ASP A 97 13.70 2.82 -4.38
N THR A 98 13.41 2.01 -3.35
CA THR A 98 14.27 0.90 -2.86
C THR A 98 13.54 -0.43 -2.77
#